data_AF-A0A1E3K240-F1
#
_entry.id   AF-A0A1E3K240-F1
#
_cell.length_a   1.000
_cell.length_b   1.000
_cell.length_c   1.000
_cell.angle_alpha   90.00
_cell.angle_beta   90.00
_cell.angle_gamma   90.00
#
_symmetry.space_group_name_H-M   'P 1'
#
loop_
_entity.id
_entity.type
_entity.pdbx_description
1 polymer ?
#
loop_
_entity_poly.entity_id
_entity_poly.type
_entity_poly.pdbx_seq_one_letter_code
_entity_poly.pdbx_strand_id
1 'polypeptide(L)'
;MVLVSSYYSKQHWTEKAKSDDEPGEDDENQEVPIDASEYECKSLASVIVVVPDGDFIVFPETGHPGPETTAYILTDLEYDPVTKAVSRKTLTAVRPVADYDDDESLYKALEDANDADQMIWEWLKAETHEWAGTCVEQKNTEALQLSQDELCTEAKERYPNVQLLNTPWERMADLVGDDQ
;
A
#
# COMPACT_ATOMS: atom_id res chain seq x y z
N MET A 1 21.26 -18.03 8.07
CA MET A 1 20.75 -17.65 6.76
C MET A 1 19.38 -17.06 7.01
N VAL A 2 19.24 -15.73 6.91
CA VAL A 2 17.94 -15.08 7.03
C VAL A 2 17.21 -15.40 5.72
N LEU A 3 16.07 -16.05 5.81
CA LEU A 3 15.21 -16.26 4.65
C LEU A 3 14.46 -14.95 4.43
N VAL A 4 14.86 -14.17 3.43
CA VAL A 4 14.10 -12.98 3.01
C VAL A 4 12.82 -13.47 2.33
N SER A 5 11.70 -12.86 2.68
CA SER A 5 10.37 -13.24 2.20
C SER A 5 9.57 -12.03 1.80
N SER A 6 8.58 -12.25 0.92
CA SER A 6 7.57 -11.25 0.60
C SER A 6 6.66 -11.00 1.78
N TYR A 7 6.20 -9.77 1.92
CA TYR A 7 5.30 -9.34 2.99
C TYR A 7 3.94 -9.01 2.39
N TYR A 8 2.90 -9.49 3.06
CA TYR A 8 1.55 -9.01 2.89
C TYR A 8 1.22 -8.07 4.04
N SER A 9 0.71 -6.88 3.75
CA SER A 9 0.29 -5.94 4.78
C SER A 9 -1.12 -5.42 4.53
N LYS A 10 -1.80 -5.06 5.62
CA LYS A 10 -3.11 -4.42 5.58
C LYS A 10 -3.13 -3.25 6.52
N GLN A 11 -3.66 -2.14 6.03
CA GLN A 11 -3.92 -0.91 6.77
C GLN A 11 -5.39 -0.58 6.64
N HIS A 12 -5.99 -0.15 7.76
CA HIS A 12 -7.40 0.19 7.82
C HIS A 12 -7.60 1.46 8.62
N TRP A 13 -8.45 2.35 8.12
CA TRP A 13 -8.78 3.63 8.73
C TRP A 13 -10.29 3.79 8.81
N THR A 14 -10.80 4.10 10.00
CA THR A 14 -12.23 4.29 10.26
C THR A 14 -12.50 5.69 10.78
N GLU A 15 -13.63 6.28 10.40
CA GLU A 15 -14.15 7.49 11.03
C GLU A 15 -14.24 7.29 12.56
N LYS A 16 -13.64 8.20 13.33
CA LYS A 16 -13.77 8.18 14.78
C LYS A 16 -15.21 8.45 15.14
N ALA A 17 -15.81 7.53 15.90
CA ALA A 17 -17.16 7.74 16.42
C ALA A 17 -17.22 9.09 17.16
N LYS A 18 -18.15 9.96 16.76
CA LYS A 18 -18.46 11.15 17.55
C LYS A 18 -18.81 10.68 18.96
N SER A 19 -18.04 11.11 19.96
CA SER A 19 -18.40 10.85 21.36
C SER A 19 -19.73 11.55 21.65
N ASP A 20 -20.76 10.78 22.03
CA ASP A 20 -22.12 11.24 22.35
C ASP A 20 -22.23 12.26 23.52
N ASP A 21 -21.10 12.75 24.05
CA ASP A 21 -21.05 13.45 25.35
C ASP A 21 -20.74 14.97 25.27
N GLU A 22 -20.57 15.58 24.09
CA GLU A 22 -20.39 17.05 24.01
C GLU A 22 -21.46 17.74 23.15
N PRO A 23 -22.31 18.62 23.73
CA PRO A 23 -23.19 19.49 22.96
C PRO A 23 -22.34 20.65 22.42
N GLY A 24 -21.72 20.44 21.26
CA GLY A 24 -20.91 21.44 20.56
C GLY A 24 -21.54 21.82 19.22
N GLU A 25 -21.54 23.11 18.94
CA GLU A 25 -22.22 23.81 17.83
C GLU A 25 -22.02 23.15 16.45
N ASP A 26 -23.06 23.26 15.61
CA ASP A 26 -23.08 22.85 14.21
C ASP A 26 -22.05 23.67 13.39
N ASP A 27 -20.77 23.32 13.47
CA ASP A 27 -19.73 23.87 12.61
C ASP A 27 -19.55 22.94 11.40
N GLU A 28 -19.99 23.42 10.24
CA GLU A 28 -19.98 22.70 8.95
C GLU A 28 -18.55 22.43 8.43
N ASN A 29 -17.52 22.89 9.17
CA ASN A 29 -16.08 22.72 8.87
C ASN A 29 -15.33 21.78 9.82
N GLN A 30 -16.01 20.97 10.63
CA GLN A 30 -15.33 20.12 11.61
C GLN A 30 -14.61 18.93 10.95
N GLU A 31 -13.28 18.96 10.95
CA GLU A 31 -12.39 17.87 10.50
C GLU A 31 -12.84 16.53 11.11
N VAL A 32 -13.15 15.54 10.27
CA VAL A 32 -13.56 14.20 10.72
C VAL A 32 -12.33 13.52 11.32
N PRO A 33 -12.26 13.33 12.65
CA PRO A 33 -11.11 12.67 13.23
C PRO A 33 -11.17 11.19 12.82
N ILE A 34 -10.06 10.62 12.38
CA ILE A 34 -9.98 9.21 11.98
C ILE A 34 -9.29 8.44 13.10
N ASP A 35 -9.94 7.38 13.58
CA ASP A 35 -9.39 6.55 14.63
C ASP A 35 -8.46 5.50 14.03
N ALA A 36 -7.37 5.30 14.77
CA ALA A 36 -6.23 4.39 14.62
C ALA A 36 -6.13 3.54 13.33
N SER A 37 -5.01 3.71 12.62
CA SER A 37 -4.53 2.76 11.61
C SER A 37 -4.27 1.39 12.26
N GLU A 38 -5.14 0.40 12.02
CA GLU A 38 -4.80 -0.99 12.32
C GLU A 38 -3.84 -1.48 11.23
N TYR A 39 -2.61 -1.83 11.62
CA TYR A 39 -1.60 -2.37 10.73
C TYR A 39 -1.31 -3.82 11.06
N GLU A 40 -1.57 -4.68 10.08
CA GLU A 40 -1.16 -6.08 10.11
C GLU A 40 -0.13 -6.31 9.03
N CYS A 41 1.00 -6.92 9.38
CA CYS A 41 2.03 -7.32 8.43
C CYS A 41 2.41 -8.76 8.68
N LYS A 42 2.35 -9.57 7.62
CA LYS A 42 2.66 -10.98 7.62
C LYS A 42 3.78 -11.25 6.62
N SER A 43 4.85 -11.86 7.11
CA SER A 43 5.86 -12.50 6.28
C SER A 43 5.27 -13.77 5.65
N LEU A 44 5.41 -13.89 4.33
CA LEU A 44 5.02 -15.07 3.57
C LEU A 44 6.12 -16.13 3.64
N ALA A 45 5.77 -17.39 3.37
CA ALA A 45 6.74 -18.47 3.35
C ALA A 45 7.67 -18.45 2.11
N SER A 46 7.43 -17.54 1.16
CA SER A 46 8.11 -17.52 -0.14
C SER A 46 8.39 -16.12 -0.65
N VAL A 47 9.24 -16.04 -1.67
CA VAL A 47 9.47 -14.84 -2.48
C VAL A 47 8.45 -14.84 -3.62
N ILE A 48 7.64 -13.78 -3.69
CA ILE A 48 6.69 -13.59 -4.79
C ILE A 48 7.42 -12.94 -5.96
N VAL A 49 7.31 -13.58 -7.13
CA VAL A 49 7.89 -13.11 -8.38
C VAL A 49 6.77 -12.73 -9.33
N VAL A 50 6.79 -11.50 -9.85
CA VAL A 50 5.73 -10.95 -10.70
C VAL A 50 6.29 -10.41 -11.99
N VAL A 51 5.60 -10.69 -13.09
CA VAL A 51 5.82 -10.04 -14.39
C VAL A 51 4.62 -9.13 -14.64
N PRO A 52 4.76 -7.81 -14.50
CA PRO A 52 3.69 -6.88 -14.85
C PRO A 52 3.36 -7.00 -16.34
N ASP A 53 2.14 -7.42 -16.67
CA ASP A 53 1.60 -7.30 -18.02
C ASP A 53 0.43 -6.30 -18.02
N GLY A 54 0.01 -5.89 -19.23
CA GLY A 54 -1.01 -4.87 -19.41
C GLY A 54 -2.44 -5.27 -19.02
N ASP A 55 -2.70 -6.57 -18.83
CA ASP A 55 -4.01 -7.09 -18.41
C ASP A 55 -4.05 -7.37 -16.89
N PHE A 56 -2.90 -7.41 -16.23
CA PHE A 56 -2.73 -7.77 -14.83
C PHE A 56 -2.69 -6.57 -13.88
N ILE A 57 -2.23 -5.40 -14.34
CA ILE A 57 -1.90 -4.26 -13.49
C ILE A 57 -2.39 -2.94 -14.08
N VAL A 58 -3.05 -2.13 -13.26
CA VAL A 58 -3.30 -0.73 -13.60
C VAL A 58 -2.04 0.05 -13.25
N PHE A 59 -1.29 0.43 -14.27
CA PHE A 59 -0.10 1.25 -14.06
C PHE A 59 -0.53 2.58 -13.44
N PRO A 60 0.13 3.05 -12.36
CA PRO A 60 -0.08 4.40 -11.88
C PRO A 60 0.16 5.39 -13.03
N GLU A 61 -0.32 6.63 -12.93
CA GLU A 61 -0.09 7.65 -13.98
C GLU A 61 1.41 7.86 -14.29
N THR A 62 2.28 7.49 -13.33
CA THR A 62 3.74 7.44 -13.48
C THR A 62 4.25 6.44 -14.52
N GLY A 63 3.39 5.56 -15.06
CA GLY A 63 3.64 4.71 -16.23
C GLY A 63 4.01 3.25 -15.94
N HIS A 64 4.23 2.49 -17.02
CA HIS A 64 4.71 1.11 -16.96
C HIS A 64 6.03 0.98 -16.18
N PRO A 65 6.33 -0.21 -15.61
CA PRO A 65 7.61 -0.48 -14.97
C PRO A 65 8.78 -0.04 -15.81
N GLY A 66 9.62 0.80 -15.21
CA GLY A 66 10.87 1.23 -15.82
C GLY A 66 11.81 0.03 -16.03
N PRO A 67 12.77 0.13 -16.96
CA PRO A 67 13.77 -0.92 -17.17
C PRO A 67 14.58 -1.20 -15.88
N GLU A 68 14.78 -0.17 -15.06
CA GLU A 68 15.53 -0.24 -13.80
C GLU A 68 14.69 -0.79 -12.63
N THR A 69 13.38 -1.00 -12.79
CA THR A 69 12.55 -1.52 -11.70
C THR A 69 12.89 -2.97 -11.43
N THR A 70 13.30 -3.27 -10.20
CA THR A 70 13.67 -4.62 -9.75
C THR A 70 12.64 -5.21 -8.80
N ALA A 71 11.91 -4.38 -8.06
CA ALA A 71 10.91 -4.85 -7.11
C ALA A 71 9.65 -3.99 -7.12
N TYR A 72 8.59 -4.57 -6.56
CA TYR A 72 7.24 -4.04 -6.62
C TYR A 72 6.60 -4.00 -5.24
N ILE A 73 5.79 -2.97 -5.03
CA ILE A 73 4.75 -2.93 -4.00
C ILE A 73 3.42 -3.00 -4.75
N LEU A 74 2.78 -4.16 -4.77
CA LEU A 74 1.43 -4.30 -5.31
C LEU A 74 0.46 -3.74 -4.27
N THR A 75 -0.49 -2.90 -4.68
CA THR A 75 -1.42 -2.23 -3.77
C THR A 75 -2.86 -2.35 -4.25
N ASP A 76 -3.75 -2.70 -3.34
CA ASP A 76 -5.21 -2.70 -3.51
C ASP A 76 -5.81 -1.70 -2.51
N LEU A 77 -6.56 -0.73 -3.03
CA LEU A 77 -7.22 0.29 -2.23
C LEU A 77 -8.73 0.03 -2.26
N GLU A 78 -9.36 0.06 -1.09
CA GLU A 78 -10.78 -0.25 -0.96
C GLU A 78 -11.48 0.75 -0.01
N TYR A 79 -12.65 1.23 -0.42
CA TYR A 79 -13.57 1.98 0.43
C TYR A 79 -14.79 1.11 0.76
N ASP A 80 -15.05 0.88 2.04
CA ASP A 80 -16.24 0.20 2.52
C ASP A 80 -17.35 1.22 2.87
N PRO A 81 -18.45 1.27 2.10
CA PRO A 81 -19.54 2.21 2.35
C PRO A 81 -20.38 1.88 3.60
N VAL A 82 -20.31 0.66 4.12
CA VAL A 82 -21.07 0.23 5.30
C VAL A 82 -20.41 0.73 6.57
N THR A 83 -19.10 0.52 6.68
CA THR A 83 -18.30 0.93 7.84
C THR A 83 -17.70 2.32 7.69
N LYS A 84 -17.85 2.95 6.50
CA LYS A 84 -17.18 4.20 6.11
C LYS A 84 -15.68 4.14 6.36
N ALA A 85 -15.08 3.05 5.93
CA ALA A 85 -13.70 2.77 6.19
C ALA A 85 -12.91 2.72 4.89
N VAL A 86 -11.66 3.16 4.97
CA VAL A 86 -10.71 3.06 3.87
C VAL A 86 -9.70 1.98 4.25
N SER A 87 -9.28 1.17 3.29
CA SER A 87 -8.21 0.20 3.51
C SER A 87 -7.21 0.18 2.36
N ARG A 88 -5.98 -0.17 2.72
CA ARG A 88 -4.86 -0.38 1.81
C ARG A 88 -4.29 -1.76 2.11
N LYS A 89 -4.27 -2.63 1.10
CA LYS A 89 -3.63 -3.95 1.18
C LYS A 89 -2.39 -3.91 0.28
N THR A 90 -1.26 -4.41 0.76
CA THR A 90 -0.04 -4.49 -0.04
C THR A 90 0.58 -5.87 -0.06
N LEU A 91 1.28 -6.15 -1.16
CA LEU A 91 2.11 -7.32 -1.33
C LEU A 91 3.44 -6.91 -1.95
N THR A 92 4.55 -7.25 -1.30
CA THR A 92 5.87 -7.02 -1.88
C THR A 92 6.28 -8.18 -2.78
N ALA A 93 6.86 -7.86 -3.93
CA ALA A 93 7.27 -8.83 -4.94
C ALA A 93 8.53 -8.37 -5.65
N VAL A 94 9.21 -9.29 -6.32
CA VAL A 94 10.35 -9.01 -7.19
C VAL A 94 10.02 -9.28 -8.65
N ARG A 95 10.77 -8.62 -9.54
CA ARG A 95 10.76 -8.92 -10.97
C ARG A 95 11.47 -10.27 -11.23
N PRO A 96 11.10 -11.04 -12.28
CA PRO A 96 11.75 -12.31 -12.60
C PRO A 96 13.27 -12.25 -12.82
N VAL A 97 13.89 -13.38 -12.49
CA VAL A 97 15.32 -13.71 -12.33
C VAL A 97 16.20 -13.51 -13.59
N ALA A 98 15.69 -12.96 -14.69
CA ALA A 98 16.55 -12.61 -15.82
C ALA A 98 17.43 -11.38 -15.54
N ASP A 99 17.01 -10.53 -14.61
CA ASP A 99 17.64 -9.23 -14.33
C ASP A 99 18.61 -9.25 -13.12
N TYR A 100 18.77 -10.38 -12.43
CA TYR A 100 19.69 -10.50 -11.27
C TYR A 100 20.93 -11.30 -11.63
N ASP A 101 22.10 -10.75 -11.28
CA ASP A 101 23.38 -11.44 -11.46
C ASP A 101 23.57 -12.60 -10.46
N ASP A 102 22.84 -12.59 -9.33
CA ASP A 102 22.99 -13.53 -8.21
C ASP A 102 21.80 -13.45 -7.19
N ASP A 103 21.73 -14.41 -6.25
CA ASP A 103 20.67 -14.48 -5.23
C ASP A 103 20.70 -13.30 -4.23
N GLU A 104 21.87 -12.72 -3.92
CA GLU A 104 22.00 -11.57 -3.02
C GLU A 104 21.30 -10.34 -3.62
N SER A 105 21.46 -10.14 -4.92
CA SER A 105 20.78 -9.07 -5.67
C SER A 105 19.26 -9.21 -5.63
N LEU A 106 18.74 -10.44 -5.72
CA LEU A 106 17.30 -10.72 -5.58
C LEU A 106 16.80 -10.42 -4.16
N TYR A 107 17.53 -10.89 -3.14
CA TYR A 107 17.14 -10.63 -1.75
C TYR A 107 17.20 -9.15 -1.40
N LYS A 108 18.21 -8.44 -1.90
CA LYS A 108 18.32 -6.99 -1.71
C LYS A 108 17.14 -6.23 -2.32
N ALA A 109 16.71 -6.59 -3.52
CA ALA A 109 15.56 -5.96 -4.16
C ALA A 109 14.27 -6.19 -3.37
N LEU A 110 14.10 -7.40 -2.82
CA LEU A 110 12.95 -7.70 -1.96
C LEU A 110 13.00 -6.97 -0.63
N GLU A 111 14.18 -6.88 0.01
CA GLU A 111 14.39 -6.06 1.20
C GLU A 111 14.04 -4.60 0.93
N ASP A 112 14.48 -4.04 -0.21
CA ASP A 112 14.14 -2.67 -0.60
C ASP A 112 12.64 -2.46 -0.75
N ALA A 113 11.90 -3.42 -1.33
CA ALA A 113 10.45 -3.33 -1.43
C ALA A 113 9.76 -3.41 -0.06
N ASN A 114 10.23 -4.30 0.83
CA ASN A 114 9.73 -4.42 2.20
C ASN A 114 9.96 -3.13 2.99
N ASP A 115 11.17 -2.57 2.92
CA ASP A 115 11.54 -1.35 3.63
C ASP A 115 10.81 -0.13 3.07
N ALA A 116 10.62 -0.06 1.74
CA ALA A 116 9.85 1.00 1.10
C ALA A 116 8.38 0.96 1.49
N ASP A 117 7.74 -0.22 1.50
CA ASP A 117 6.33 -0.34 1.92
C ASP A 117 6.15 0.02 3.40
N GLN A 118 7.07 -0.43 4.27
CA GLN A 118 7.07 -0.05 5.68
C GLN A 118 7.26 1.46 5.88
N MET A 119 8.09 2.11 5.07
CA MET A 119 8.29 3.56 5.14
C MET A 119 7.04 4.33 4.72
N ILE A 120 6.41 3.95 3.60
CA ILE A 120 5.15 4.54 3.13
C ILE A 120 4.04 4.37 4.19
N TRP A 121 3.99 3.22 4.84
CA TRP A 121 3.08 3.00 5.97
C TRP A 121 3.28 4.00 7.11
N GLU A 122 4.51 4.15 7.63
CA GLU A 122 4.77 5.05 8.75
C GLU A 122 4.44 6.51 8.38
N TRP A 123 4.65 6.90 7.12
CA TRP A 123 4.25 8.21 6.62
C TRP A 123 2.74 8.40 6.57
N LEU A 124 1.99 7.47 5.96
CA LEU A 124 0.52 7.51 5.95
C LEU A 124 -0.07 7.53 7.37
N LYS A 125 0.61 6.91 8.33
CA LYS A 125 0.22 6.92 9.74
C LYS A 125 0.51 8.27 10.42
N ALA A 126 1.63 8.93 10.10
CA ALA A 126 2.06 10.18 10.72
C ALA A 126 1.31 11.42 10.20
N GLU A 127 0.67 11.34 9.04
CA GLU A 127 -0.12 12.43 8.46
C GLU A 127 -1.37 12.79 9.28
N THR A 128 -1.90 13.99 9.04
CA THR A 128 -3.16 14.51 9.59
C THR A 128 -4.39 13.71 9.18
N HIS A 129 -4.24 12.70 8.30
CA HIS A 129 -5.29 11.87 7.72
C HIS A 129 -6.38 12.68 6.98
N GLU A 130 -6.07 13.90 6.52
CA GLU A 130 -7.01 14.74 5.73
C GLU A 130 -7.49 14.02 4.46
N TRP A 131 -6.60 13.25 3.82
CA TRP A 131 -6.95 12.40 2.68
C TRP A 131 -8.00 11.35 3.03
N ALA A 132 -7.99 10.84 4.27
CA ALA A 132 -8.89 9.77 4.69
C ALA A 132 -10.29 10.33 4.98
N GLY A 133 -10.39 11.55 5.54
CA GLY A 133 -11.65 12.28 5.63
C GLY A 133 -12.26 12.56 4.26
N THR A 134 -11.43 12.96 3.29
CA THR A 134 -11.83 13.18 1.90
C THR A 134 -12.37 11.90 1.25
N CYS A 135 -11.71 10.76 1.46
CA CYS A 135 -12.18 9.46 0.97
C CYS A 135 -13.57 9.10 1.54
N VAL A 136 -13.79 9.37 2.82
CA VAL A 136 -15.10 9.11 3.48
C VAL A 136 -16.19 10.02 2.92
N GLU A 137 -15.91 11.30 2.72
CA GLU A 137 -16.86 12.27 2.15
C GLU A 137 -17.24 11.91 0.71
N GLN A 138 -16.24 11.60 -0.12
CA GLN A 138 -16.41 11.32 -1.54
C GLN A 138 -16.79 9.86 -1.84
N LYS A 139 -16.71 8.98 -0.84
CA LYS A 139 -17.02 7.54 -0.92
C LYS A 139 -16.17 6.81 -1.95
N ASN A 140 -14.89 7.14 -2.01
CA ASN A 140 -13.91 6.58 -2.92
C ASN A 140 -12.53 6.49 -2.24
N THR A 141 -11.51 6.06 -2.98
CA THR A 141 -10.13 5.95 -2.50
C THR A 141 -9.17 6.93 -3.20
N GLU A 142 -9.70 7.91 -3.92
CA GLU A 142 -8.90 8.78 -4.81
C GLU A 142 -7.89 9.63 -4.03
N ALA A 143 -8.30 10.17 -2.89
CA ALA A 143 -7.40 10.95 -2.05
C ALA A 143 -6.29 10.09 -1.41
N LEU A 144 -6.61 8.87 -0.97
CA LEU A 144 -5.58 7.92 -0.51
C LEU A 144 -4.62 7.56 -1.64
N GLN A 145 -5.14 7.33 -2.86
CA GLN A 145 -4.30 7.02 -4.01
C GLN A 145 -3.32 8.17 -4.29
N LEU A 146 -3.78 9.42 -4.26
CA LEU A 146 -2.93 10.59 -4.45
C LEU A 146 -1.84 10.69 -3.38
N SER A 147 -2.19 10.60 -2.10
CA SER A 147 -1.21 10.62 -1.00
C SER A 147 -0.18 9.50 -1.12
N GLN A 148 -0.62 8.28 -1.46
CA GLN A 148 0.27 7.14 -1.68
C GLN A 148 1.23 7.39 -2.86
N ASP A 149 0.76 7.97 -3.96
CA ASP A 149 1.59 8.26 -5.14
C ASP A 149 2.65 9.34 -4.86
N GLU A 150 2.30 10.36 -4.07
CA GLU A 150 3.22 11.40 -3.59
C GLU A 150 4.30 10.79 -2.69
N LEU A 151 3.90 10.01 -1.69
CA LEU A 151 4.82 9.31 -0.78
C LEU A 151 5.70 8.30 -1.51
N CYS A 152 5.17 7.60 -2.52
CA CYS A 152 5.98 6.72 -3.36
C CYS A 152 7.02 7.50 -4.16
N THR A 153 6.70 8.72 -4.59
CA THR A 153 7.65 9.59 -5.29
C THR A 153 8.78 10.02 -4.36
N GLU A 154 8.48 10.34 -3.11
CA GLU A 154 9.49 10.62 -2.08
C GLU A 154 10.34 9.37 -1.77
N ALA A 155 9.70 8.20 -1.64
CA ALA A 155 10.37 6.95 -1.34
C ALA A 155 11.43 6.56 -2.40
N LYS A 156 11.27 6.99 -3.65
CA LYS A 156 12.23 6.74 -4.74
C LYS A 156 13.59 7.38 -4.51
N GLU A 157 13.71 8.40 -3.65
CA GLU A 157 15.03 8.94 -3.27
C GLU A 157 15.90 7.91 -2.56
N ARG A 158 15.26 6.99 -1.83
CA ARG A 158 15.93 5.93 -1.06
C ARG A 158 15.86 4.56 -1.74
N TYR A 159 14.75 4.28 -2.42
CA TYR A 159 14.47 3.00 -3.08
C TYR A 159 14.13 3.22 -4.57
N PRO A 160 15.11 3.65 -5.40
CA PRO A 160 14.85 4.08 -6.78
C PRO A 160 14.39 2.94 -7.71
N ASN A 161 14.68 1.70 -7.36
CA ASN A 161 14.34 0.51 -8.14
C ASN A 161 13.03 -0.17 -7.69
N VAL A 162 12.34 0.40 -6.69
CA VAL A 162 11.05 -0.08 -6.19
C VAL A 162 9.94 0.72 -6.82
N GLN A 163 8.89 0.04 -7.28
CA GLN A 163 7.73 0.68 -7.87
C GLN A 163 6.43 0.18 -7.26
N LEU A 164 5.56 1.13 -6.94
CA LEU A 164 4.19 0.87 -6.53
C LEU A 164 3.30 0.59 -7.75
N LEU A 165 2.45 -0.43 -7.67
CA LEU A 165 1.57 -0.87 -8.74
C LEU A 165 0.15 -1.13 -8.23
N ASN A 166 -0.82 -0.38 -8.74
CA ASN A 166 -2.23 -0.59 -8.40
C ASN A 166 -2.71 -1.92 -9.02
N THR A 167 -3.02 -2.86 -8.14
CA THR A 167 -3.32 -4.24 -8.49
C THR A 167 -4.56 -4.67 -7.74
N PRO A 168 -5.65 -5.08 -8.42
CA PRO A 168 -6.87 -5.47 -7.74
C PRO A 168 -6.64 -6.71 -6.86
N TRP A 169 -7.32 -6.76 -5.70
CA TRP A 169 -7.16 -7.84 -4.72
C TRP A 169 -7.28 -9.24 -5.31
N GLU A 170 -8.19 -9.47 -6.26
CA GLU A 170 -8.39 -10.77 -6.90
C GLU A 170 -7.10 -11.36 -7.48
N ARG A 171 -6.20 -10.49 -7.97
CA ARG A 171 -4.89 -10.90 -8.51
C ARG A 171 -3.84 -11.09 -7.42
N MET A 172 -3.91 -10.29 -6.37
CA MET A 172 -3.00 -10.41 -5.22
C MET A 172 -3.30 -11.64 -4.38
N ALA A 173 -4.58 -12.00 -4.20
CA ALA A 173 -5.02 -13.13 -3.41
C ALA A 173 -4.40 -14.45 -3.89
N ASP A 174 -4.36 -14.67 -5.21
CA ASP A 174 -3.72 -15.83 -5.83
C ASP A 174 -2.23 -15.96 -5.48
N LEU A 175 -1.56 -14.83 -5.23
CA LEU A 175 -0.12 -14.77 -4.91
C LEU A 175 0.16 -14.93 -3.42
N VAL A 176 -0.71 -14.40 -2.56
CA VAL A 176 -0.61 -14.56 -1.10
C VAL A 176 -0.83 -16.03 -0.71
N GLY A 177 -1.66 -16.74 -1.47
CA GLY A 177 -2.06 -18.12 -1.20
C GLY A 177 -3.13 -18.21 -0.10
N ASP A 178 -3.99 -19.24 -0.18
CA ASP A 178 -4.90 -19.61 0.90
C ASP A 178 -4.10 -20.15 2.09
N ASP A 179 -3.50 -19.26 2.88
CA ASP A 179 -3.09 -19.58 4.24
C ASP A 179 -4.32 -19.41 5.14
N GLN A 180 -5.33 -20.26 4.91
CA GLN A 180 -6.46 -20.54 5.82
C GLN A 180 -6.09 -21.66 6.80
#